data_AF-A0A2N0B7Q3-F1
#
_entry.id   AF-A0A2N0B7Q3-F1
#
_cell.length_a   1.000
_cell.length_b   1.000
_cell.length_c   1.000
_cell.angle_alpha   90.00
_cell.angle_beta   90.00
_cell.angle_gamma   90.00
#
_symmetry.space_group_name_H-M   'P 1'
#
loop_
_entity.id
_entity.type
_entity.pdbx_description
1 polymer ?
#
loop_
_entity_poly.entity_id
_entity_poly.type
_entity_poly.pdbx_seq_one_letter_code
_entity_poly.pdbx_strand_id
1 'polypeptide(L)'
;MFQVPVLFLVFNRPKETGVVFDSIRRMRPNRLYIAADGPRENRPGEKERCERVRSIVRSIDWNCEVKTLFRERNLGCKRAVSEGIDWFFENEEEGIILEDDCLPSDDFFVFCGSMLDRFRNDPRIMHIGGTNFIPEHMTNGSYEVYFSRYPQVWGWASWRRAWKKYLRTSDVWKERLVSPWKGSGSSVVRFWRDRLEKTYSGLIDTWDFQWVYTMNIENGLAVNPPVNLVENIGFGEQSSHTDSANDPRERFKQRSLPKD
;
A
#
# COMPACT_ATOMS: atom_id res chain seq x y z
N MET A 1 -16.00 10.01 14.63
CA MET A 1 -16.07 8.94 13.61
C MET A 1 -15.17 9.38 12.47
N PHE A 2 -14.20 8.55 12.08
CA PHE A 2 -13.21 8.93 11.07
C PHE A 2 -13.85 8.90 9.67
N GLN A 3 -13.64 9.96 8.87
CA GLN A 3 -14.42 10.21 7.63
C GLN A 3 -13.77 9.68 6.36
N VAL A 4 -12.45 9.45 6.39
CA VAL A 4 -11.70 8.97 5.24
C VAL A 4 -11.97 7.48 5.06
N PRO A 5 -12.42 7.03 3.87
CA PRO A 5 -12.62 5.62 3.59
C PRO A 5 -11.31 4.84 3.70
N VAL A 6 -11.40 3.61 4.22
CA VAL A 6 -10.26 2.70 4.34
C VAL A 6 -10.53 1.46 3.50
N LEU A 7 -9.59 1.11 2.61
CA LEU A 7 -9.47 -0.19 1.98
C LEU A 7 -8.50 -1.05 2.76
N PHE A 8 -8.95 -2.22 3.20
CA PHE A 8 -8.14 -3.25 3.83
C PHE A 8 -8.04 -4.47 2.92
N LEU A 9 -6.83 -4.70 2.41
CA LEU A 9 -6.47 -5.81 1.53
C LEU A 9 -5.92 -6.96 2.39
N VAL A 10 -6.55 -8.13 2.31
CA VAL A 10 -6.20 -9.27 3.17
C VAL A 10 -6.13 -10.57 2.39
N PHE A 11 -5.40 -11.57 2.92
CA PHE A 11 -5.40 -12.91 2.34
C PHE A 11 -5.53 -14.02 3.39
N ASN A 12 -4.41 -14.55 3.88
CA ASN A 12 -4.37 -15.80 4.65
C ASN A 12 -3.52 -15.70 5.94
N ARG A 13 -3.24 -14.48 6.41
CA ARG A 13 -2.42 -14.19 7.60
C ARG A 13 -3.28 -13.74 8.78
N PRO A 14 -3.96 -14.64 9.51
CA PRO A 14 -4.92 -14.27 10.54
C PRO A 14 -4.31 -13.50 11.72
N LYS A 15 -3.03 -13.76 12.05
CA LYS A 15 -2.36 -13.08 13.16
C LYS A 15 -2.10 -11.61 12.81
N GLU A 16 -1.44 -11.36 11.69
CA GLU A 16 -1.10 -10.02 11.20
C GLU A 16 -2.38 -9.24 10.87
N THR A 17 -3.33 -9.88 10.18
CA THR A 17 -4.67 -9.30 9.90
C THR A 17 -5.33 -8.79 11.16
N GLY A 18 -5.35 -9.59 12.25
CA GLY A 18 -5.99 -9.19 13.51
C GLY A 18 -5.35 -7.94 14.10
N VAL A 19 -4.01 -7.89 14.13
CA VAL A 19 -3.27 -6.75 14.68
C VAL A 19 -3.51 -5.47 13.87
N VAL A 20 -3.51 -5.54 12.54
CA VAL A 20 -3.80 -4.38 11.68
C VAL A 20 -5.27 -3.98 11.79
N PHE A 21 -6.19 -4.94 11.81
CA PHE A 21 -7.62 -4.69 11.95
C PHE A 21 -7.96 -4.00 13.28
N ASP A 22 -7.28 -4.36 14.37
CA ASP A 22 -7.45 -3.68 15.66
C ASP A 22 -7.07 -2.19 15.58
N SER A 23 -6.05 -1.82 14.80
CA SER A 23 -5.74 -0.41 14.53
C SER A 23 -6.85 0.29 13.75
N ILE A 24 -7.40 -0.35 12.72
CA ILE A 24 -8.55 0.18 11.97
C ILE A 24 -9.78 0.33 12.88
N ARG A 25 -10.03 -0.68 13.74
CA ARG A 25 -11.12 -0.68 14.73
C ARG A 25 -11.02 0.47 15.72
N ARG A 26 -9.81 0.82 16.20
CA ARG A 26 -9.62 1.98 17.08
C ARG A 26 -10.02 3.29 16.40
N MET A 27 -9.71 3.44 15.11
CA MET A 27 -10.05 4.65 14.35
C MET A 27 -11.52 4.75 13.97
N ARG A 28 -12.25 3.62 13.94
CA ARG A 28 -13.68 3.57 13.63
C ARG A 28 -14.05 4.37 12.36
N PRO A 29 -13.49 4.01 11.19
CA PRO A 29 -13.87 4.64 9.93
C PRO A 29 -15.36 4.44 9.68
N ASN A 30 -16.04 5.48 9.19
CA ASN A 30 -17.46 5.36 8.83
C ASN A 30 -17.69 4.50 7.58
N ARG A 31 -16.66 4.31 6.74
CA ARG A 31 -16.68 3.49 5.52
C ARG A 31 -15.45 2.58 5.47
N LEU A 32 -15.68 1.28 5.44
CA LEU A 32 -14.63 0.26 5.38
C LEU A 32 -14.86 -0.68 4.20
N TYR A 33 -13.84 -0.79 3.37
CA TYR A 33 -13.79 -1.66 2.21
C TYR A 33 -12.83 -2.80 2.52
N ILE A 34 -13.27 -4.05 2.31
CA ILE A 34 -12.47 -5.23 2.67
C ILE A 34 -12.37 -6.13 1.45
N ALA A 35 -11.18 -6.20 0.85
CA ALA A 35 -10.93 -7.11 -0.27
C ALA A 35 -10.08 -8.29 0.23
N ALA A 36 -10.61 -9.50 0.11
CA ALA A 36 -9.92 -10.72 0.49
C ALA A 36 -9.68 -11.59 -0.74
N ASP A 37 -8.42 -11.97 -0.98
CA ASP A 37 -8.13 -12.97 -2.01
C ASP A 37 -8.63 -14.37 -1.60
N GLY A 38 -8.77 -15.26 -2.58
CA GLY A 38 -9.21 -16.63 -2.35
C GLY A 38 -8.05 -17.57 -2.03
N PRO A 39 -8.31 -18.73 -1.41
CA PRO A 39 -7.29 -19.75 -1.16
C PRO A 39 -6.74 -20.33 -2.46
N ARG A 40 -5.50 -20.78 -2.44
CA ARG A 40 -4.90 -21.57 -3.52
C ARG A 40 -5.40 -23.00 -3.40
N GLU A 41 -5.86 -23.58 -4.51
CA GLU A 41 -6.50 -24.91 -4.54
C GLU A 41 -5.60 -26.02 -3.94
N ASN A 42 -4.28 -25.90 -4.10
CA ASN A 42 -3.30 -26.93 -3.71
C ASN A 42 -2.46 -26.57 -2.47
N ARG A 43 -2.99 -25.77 -1.54
CA ARG A 43 -2.32 -25.41 -0.27
C ARG A 43 -3.15 -25.88 0.93
N PRO A 44 -2.81 -27.03 1.56
CA PRO A 44 -3.49 -27.51 2.76
C PRO A 44 -3.51 -26.46 3.88
N GLY A 45 -4.63 -26.35 4.59
CA GLY A 45 -4.79 -25.39 5.70
C GLY A 45 -5.01 -23.93 5.27
N GLU A 46 -4.93 -23.60 3.99
CA GLU A 46 -5.08 -22.22 3.52
C GLU A 46 -6.53 -21.77 3.47
N LYS A 47 -7.46 -22.67 3.12
CA LYS A 47 -8.89 -22.38 3.13
C LYS A 47 -9.35 -21.97 4.53
N GLU A 48 -8.93 -22.72 5.55
CA GLU A 48 -9.21 -22.45 6.95
C GLU A 48 -8.60 -21.11 7.40
N ARG A 49 -7.37 -20.80 6.97
CA ARG A 49 -6.74 -19.50 7.26
C ARG A 49 -7.48 -18.33 6.61
N CYS A 50 -7.90 -18.47 5.35
CA CYS A 50 -8.71 -17.45 4.67
C CYS A 50 -10.04 -17.22 5.37
N GLU A 51 -10.73 -18.29 5.81
CA GLU A 51 -11.99 -18.15 6.55
C GLU A 51 -11.81 -17.52 7.94
N ARG A 52 -10.68 -17.79 8.61
CA ARG A 52 -10.31 -17.09 9.86
C ARG A 52 -10.08 -15.60 9.63
N VAL A 53 -9.33 -15.23 8.58
CA VAL A 53 -9.13 -13.83 8.17
C VAL A 53 -10.48 -13.14 7.91
N ARG A 54 -11.36 -13.78 7.13
CA ARG A 54 -12.70 -13.25 6.83
C ARG A 54 -13.57 -13.08 8.08
N SER A 55 -13.45 -13.99 9.04
CA SER A 55 -14.16 -13.90 10.32
C SER A 55 -13.68 -12.73 11.17
N ILE A 56 -12.36 -12.50 11.22
CA ILE A 56 -11.75 -11.36 11.92
C ILE A 56 -12.30 -10.04 11.36
N VAL A 57 -12.17 -9.84 10.06
CA VAL A 57 -12.50 -8.56 9.42
C VAL A 57 -14.01 -8.29 9.33
N ARG A 58 -14.86 -9.31 9.54
CA ARG A 58 -16.32 -9.16 9.68
C ARG A 58 -16.77 -8.74 11.08
N SER A 59 -15.88 -8.80 12.08
CA SER A 59 -16.25 -8.56 13.50
C SER A 59 -16.39 -7.07 13.84
N ILE A 60 -17.12 -6.31 13.04
CA ILE A 60 -17.25 -4.84 13.14
C ILE A 60 -18.30 -4.50 14.22
N ASP A 61 -17.89 -3.75 15.25
CA ASP A 61 -18.71 -3.36 16.40
C ASP A 61 -18.98 -1.85 16.51
N TRP A 62 -18.75 -1.10 15.43
CA TRP A 62 -19.03 0.33 15.36
C TRP A 62 -19.91 0.65 14.15
N ASN A 63 -20.55 1.82 14.15
CA ASN A 63 -21.34 2.28 13.01
C ASN A 63 -20.44 2.49 11.79
N CYS A 64 -20.55 1.60 10.80
CA CYS A 64 -19.69 1.55 9.62
C CYS A 64 -20.49 1.04 8.43
N GLU A 65 -20.41 1.73 7.30
CA GLU A 65 -20.77 1.16 6.01
C GLU A 65 -19.64 0.24 5.55
N VAL A 66 -19.97 -1.04 5.38
CA VAL A 66 -18.98 -2.07 5.05
C VAL A 66 -19.27 -2.62 3.67
N LYS A 67 -18.26 -2.61 2.80
CA LYS A 67 -18.31 -3.28 1.51
C LYS A 67 -17.24 -4.35 1.45
N THR A 68 -17.56 -5.51 0.87
CA THR A 68 -16.64 -6.65 0.82
C THR A 68 -16.46 -7.16 -0.60
N LEU A 69 -15.22 -7.45 -0.98
CA LEU A 69 -14.84 -8.15 -2.20
C LEU A 69 -14.09 -9.43 -1.81
N PHE A 70 -14.82 -10.54 -1.67
CA PHE A 70 -14.24 -11.84 -1.29
C PHE A 70 -14.17 -12.76 -2.49
N ARG A 71 -12.95 -13.18 -2.84
CA ARG A 71 -12.73 -14.06 -3.99
C ARG A 71 -12.79 -15.53 -3.59
N GLU A 72 -13.32 -16.36 -4.49
CA GLU A 72 -13.35 -17.80 -4.26
C GLU A 72 -12.00 -18.48 -4.53
N ARG A 73 -11.21 -17.89 -5.44
CA ARG A 73 -9.91 -18.42 -5.88
C ARG A 73 -8.83 -17.36 -5.75
N ASN A 74 -7.60 -17.80 -5.52
CA ASN A 74 -6.43 -16.95 -5.45
C ASN A 74 -6.14 -16.31 -6.82
N LEU A 75 -6.00 -14.99 -6.88
CA LEU A 75 -5.58 -14.27 -8.10
C LEU A 75 -4.11 -13.84 -8.08
N GLY A 76 -3.41 -14.03 -6.97
CA GLY A 76 -2.03 -13.59 -6.80
C GLY A 76 -1.93 -12.10 -6.45
N CYS A 77 -0.77 -11.68 -5.97
CA CYS A 77 -0.54 -10.34 -5.40
C CYS A 77 -0.86 -9.24 -6.42
N LYS A 78 -0.37 -9.35 -7.65
CA LYS A 78 -0.54 -8.30 -8.68
C LYS A 78 -2.01 -8.02 -8.95
N ARG A 79 -2.79 -9.07 -9.25
CA ARG A 79 -4.19 -8.92 -9.63
C ARG A 79 -5.07 -8.69 -8.42
N ALA A 80 -4.89 -9.47 -7.36
CA ALA A 80 -5.77 -9.39 -6.21
C ALA A 80 -5.76 -8.00 -5.58
N VAL A 81 -4.57 -7.43 -5.40
CA VAL A 81 -4.38 -6.08 -4.84
C VAL A 81 -4.83 -5.02 -5.82
N SER A 82 -4.30 -4.99 -7.05
CA SER A 82 -4.61 -3.89 -7.96
C SER A 82 -6.09 -3.82 -8.36
N GLU A 83 -6.77 -4.96 -8.55
CA GLU A 83 -8.22 -4.97 -8.80
C GLU A 83 -9.03 -4.61 -7.53
N GLY A 84 -8.50 -4.90 -6.33
CA GLY A 84 -9.10 -4.44 -5.07
C GLY A 84 -9.05 -2.91 -4.95
N ILE A 85 -7.95 -2.30 -5.39
CA ILE A 85 -7.78 -0.84 -5.43
C ILE A 85 -8.67 -0.22 -6.52
N ASP A 86 -8.81 -0.85 -7.70
CA ASP A 86 -9.79 -0.42 -8.72
C ASP A 86 -11.19 -0.35 -8.13
N TRP A 87 -11.65 -1.47 -7.56
CA TRP A 87 -12.98 -1.59 -6.97
C TRP A 87 -13.22 -0.54 -5.88
N PHE A 88 -12.21 -0.27 -5.05
CA PHE A 88 -12.28 0.80 -4.06
C PHE A 88 -12.47 2.18 -4.71
N PHE A 89 -11.64 2.53 -5.70
CA PHE A 89 -11.73 3.83 -6.37
C PHE A 89 -12.88 3.94 -7.38
N GLU A 90 -13.55 2.86 -7.76
CA GLU A 90 -14.86 2.93 -8.43
C GLU A 90 -15.93 3.51 -7.50
N ASN A 91 -15.79 3.29 -6.19
CA ASN A 91 -16.73 3.75 -5.18
C ASN A 91 -16.31 5.07 -4.53
N GLU A 92 -15.02 5.29 -4.32
CA GLU A 92 -14.50 6.44 -3.55
C GLU A 92 -13.63 7.36 -4.42
N GLU A 93 -13.63 8.66 -4.10
CA GLU A 93 -12.78 9.64 -4.77
C GLU A 93 -11.36 9.64 -4.20
N GLU A 94 -11.22 9.27 -2.93
CA GLU A 94 -9.97 9.22 -2.20
C GLU A 94 -10.07 8.29 -0.99
N GLY A 95 -8.92 7.85 -0.48
CA GLY A 95 -8.88 7.16 0.81
C GLY A 95 -7.58 6.45 1.07
N ILE A 96 -7.59 5.70 2.17
CA ILE A 96 -6.44 4.96 2.72
C ILE A 96 -6.48 3.52 2.20
N ILE A 97 -5.31 2.96 1.88
CA ILE A 97 -5.09 1.58 1.49
C ILE A 97 -4.09 0.95 2.48
N LEU A 98 -4.50 -0.15 3.10
CA LEU A 98 -3.69 -0.95 4.02
C LEU A 98 -3.69 -2.42 3.57
N GLU A 99 -2.54 -3.08 3.68
CA GLU A 99 -2.39 -4.53 3.53
C GLU A 99 -2.34 -5.21 4.91
N ASP A 100 -2.60 -6.52 4.96
CA ASP A 100 -2.72 -7.30 6.21
C ASP A 100 -1.46 -7.36 7.08
N ASP A 101 -0.33 -6.90 6.55
CA ASP A 101 0.95 -6.83 7.25
C ASP A 101 1.49 -5.41 7.44
N CYS A 102 0.70 -4.38 7.11
CA CYS A 102 1.05 -2.98 7.31
C CYS A 102 0.37 -2.46 8.58
N LEU A 103 1.04 -2.48 9.73
CA LEU A 103 0.54 -2.00 11.01
C LEU A 103 0.64 -0.46 11.07
N PRO A 104 -0.48 0.28 11.05
CA PRO A 104 -0.46 1.74 11.17
C PRO A 104 -0.52 2.20 12.62
N SER A 105 0.08 3.35 12.88
CA SER A 105 -0.13 4.14 14.09
C SER A 105 -1.43 4.95 13.97
N ASP A 106 -1.95 5.46 15.08
CA ASP A 106 -3.14 6.33 15.02
C ASP A 106 -2.84 7.64 14.24
N ASP A 107 -1.59 8.12 14.33
CA ASP A 107 -1.10 9.30 13.60
C ASP A 107 -1.08 9.09 12.08
N PHE A 108 -0.92 7.85 11.60
CA PHE A 108 -1.01 7.54 10.16
C PHE A 108 -2.35 7.99 9.57
N PHE A 109 -3.46 7.71 10.25
CA PHE A 109 -4.79 8.05 9.76
C PHE A 109 -5.01 9.56 9.75
N VAL A 110 -4.56 10.26 10.80
CA VAL A 110 -4.61 11.72 10.90
C VAL A 110 -3.76 12.37 9.80
N PHE A 111 -2.57 11.84 9.58
CA PHE A 111 -1.66 12.30 8.53
C PHE A 111 -2.28 12.13 7.14
N CYS A 112 -2.78 10.94 6.83
CA CYS A 112 -3.41 10.67 5.54
C CYS A 112 -4.63 11.57 5.31
N GLY A 113 -5.50 11.75 6.31
CA GLY A 113 -6.65 12.66 6.18
C GLY A 113 -6.24 14.10 5.90
N SER A 114 -5.23 14.60 6.60
CA SER A 114 -4.72 15.96 6.41
C SER A 114 -4.07 16.16 5.04
N MET A 115 -3.29 15.18 4.56
CA MET A 115 -2.63 15.26 3.26
C MET A 115 -3.61 15.05 2.10
N LEU A 116 -4.62 14.19 2.27
CA LEU A 116 -5.69 14.02 1.29
C LEU A 116 -6.42 15.33 1.04
N ASP A 117 -6.80 16.03 2.12
CA ASP A 117 -7.48 17.32 2.03
C ASP A 117 -6.58 18.40 1.41
N ARG A 118 -5.36 18.56 1.92
CA ARG A 118 -4.41 19.57 1.48
C ARG A 118 -4.06 19.47 -0.01
N PHE A 119 -3.87 18.25 -0.51
CA PHE A 119 -3.41 18.02 -1.89
C PHE A 119 -4.50 17.50 -2.83
N ARG A 120 -5.78 17.55 -2.41
CA ARG A 120 -6.94 17.07 -3.18
C ARG A 120 -6.91 17.53 -4.64
N ASN A 121 -6.61 18.81 -4.86
CA ASN A 121 -6.63 19.45 -6.16
C ASN A 121 -5.24 19.65 -6.80
N ASP A 122 -4.17 19.17 -6.17
CA ASP A 122 -2.82 19.24 -6.75
C ASP A 122 -2.51 17.97 -7.55
N PRO A 123 -2.56 18.00 -8.90
CA PRO A 123 -2.35 16.81 -9.71
C PRO A 123 -0.91 16.28 -9.64
N ARG A 124 0.04 17.07 -9.15
CA ARG A 124 1.44 16.65 -8.97
C ARG A 124 1.57 15.65 -7.84
N ILE A 125 0.71 15.72 -6.82
CA ILE A 125 0.71 14.77 -5.72
C ILE A 125 -0.23 13.62 -6.06
N MET A 126 0.34 12.42 -6.11
CA MET A 126 -0.37 11.19 -6.51
C MET A 126 -0.43 10.16 -5.39
N HIS A 127 0.40 10.29 -4.37
CA HIS A 127 0.55 9.29 -3.31
C HIS A 127 0.88 9.95 -1.98
N ILE A 128 0.33 9.41 -0.90
CA ILE A 128 0.65 9.77 0.47
C ILE A 128 1.19 8.50 1.13
N GLY A 129 2.49 8.46 1.42
CA GLY A 129 3.11 7.30 2.06
C GLY A 129 2.97 7.33 3.58
N GLY A 130 2.95 6.16 4.22
CA GLY A 130 3.01 6.02 5.68
C GLY A 130 4.42 5.77 6.23
N THR A 131 5.43 5.68 5.35
CA THR A 131 6.80 5.29 5.72
C THR A 131 7.83 6.34 5.32
N ASN A 132 8.85 6.43 6.16
CA ASN A 132 10.06 7.19 5.95
C ASN A 132 11.31 6.28 5.93
N PHE A 133 11.91 6.14 4.75
CA PHE A 133 13.19 5.43 4.59
C PHE A 133 14.40 6.36 4.50
N ILE A 134 14.21 7.68 4.66
CA ILE A 134 15.30 8.65 4.78
C ILE A 134 15.99 8.41 6.14
N PRO A 135 17.29 8.12 6.16
CA PRO A 135 18.08 8.08 7.38
C PRO A 135 17.92 9.35 8.21
N GLU A 136 17.77 9.18 9.52
CA GLU A 136 17.53 10.28 10.47
C GLU A 136 18.60 11.38 10.40
N HIS A 137 19.86 11.03 10.12
CA HIS A 137 20.93 12.02 9.95
C HIS A 137 20.77 12.92 8.72
N MET A 138 19.92 12.55 7.76
CA MET A 138 19.65 13.36 6.56
C MET A 138 18.46 14.31 6.72
N THR A 139 17.67 14.18 7.80
CA THR A 139 16.51 15.06 8.02
C THR A 139 16.88 16.37 8.72
N ASN A 140 18.10 16.52 9.25
CA ASN A 140 18.57 17.68 10.02
C ASN A 140 17.58 18.11 11.14
N GLY A 141 16.81 17.18 11.70
CA GLY A 141 15.78 17.48 12.69
C GLY A 141 14.53 18.17 12.13
N SER A 142 14.37 18.25 10.81
CA SER A 142 13.12 18.71 10.20
C SER A 142 12.00 17.71 10.46
N TYR A 143 10.90 18.21 11.00
CA TYR A 143 9.65 17.48 11.19
C TYR A 143 8.66 17.75 10.05
N GLU A 144 9.12 18.39 8.97
CA GLU A 144 8.29 18.64 7.80
C GLU A 144 8.10 17.37 6.96
N VAL A 145 7.02 17.33 6.20
CA VAL A 145 6.80 16.30 5.19
C VAL A 145 7.86 16.40 4.08
N TYR A 146 8.22 15.27 3.49
CA TYR A 146 9.12 15.25 2.33
C TYR A 146 8.44 14.68 1.09
N PHE A 147 8.91 15.14 -0.07
CA PHE A 147 8.42 14.69 -1.36
C PHE A 147 9.41 13.72 -2.02
N SER A 148 8.87 12.68 -2.66
CA SER A 148 9.66 11.63 -3.31
C SER A 148 9.04 11.26 -4.66
N ARG A 149 9.87 10.84 -5.62
CA ARG A 149 9.41 10.20 -6.88
C ARG A 149 9.16 8.70 -6.74
N TYR A 150 9.45 8.16 -5.56
CA TYR A 150 9.25 6.76 -5.20
C TYR A 150 8.12 6.67 -4.18
N PRO A 151 6.94 6.13 -4.55
CA PRO A 151 5.89 5.80 -3.59
C PRO A 151 6.34 4.64 -2.70
N GLN A 152 6.17 4.78 -1.40
CA GLN A 152 6.38 3.69 -0.45
C GLN A 152 5.02 3.12 -0.06
N VAL A 153 4.79 1.85 -0.38
CA VAL A 153 3.45 1.25 -0.37
C VAL A 153 3.06 0.61 0.96
N TRP A 154 3.90 0.70 2.00
CA TRP A 154 3.57 0.24 3.34
C TRP A 154 2.61 1.21 4.03
N GLY A 155 1.32 0.95 3.84
CA GLY A 155 0.22 1.83 4.24
C GLY A 155 0.30 3.19 3.53
N TRP A 156 -0.72 3.50 2.76
CA TRP A 156 -0.71 4.73 1.96
C TRP A 156 -2.12 5.26 1.72
N ALA A 157 -2.21 6.47 1.18
CA ALA A 157 -3.45 7.04 0.71
C ALA A 157 -3.28 7.64 -0.69
N SER A 158 -4.38 7.73 -1.42
CA SER A 158 -4.39 8.32 -2.76
C SER A 158 -5.81 8.72 -3.18
N TRP A 159 -5.90 9.22 -4.41
CA TRP A 159 -7.13 9.64 -5.05
C TRP A 159 -7.40 8.78 -6.27
N ARG A 160 -8.68 8.59 -6.59
CA ARG A 160 -9.18 8.04 -7.85
C ARG A 160 -8.52 8.72 -9.05
N ARG A 161 -8.36 10.05 -9.01
CA ARG A 161 -7.71 10.82 -10.09
C ARG A 161 -6.27 10.36 -10.38
N ALA A 162 -5.55 9.89 -9.38
CA ALA A 162 -4.19 9.39 -9.52
C ALA A 162 -4.20 7.91 -9.92
N TRP A 163 -5.01 7.09 -9.27
CA TRP A 163 -5.08 5.65 -9.55
C TRP A 163 -5.61 5.32 -10.95
N LYS A 164 -6.50 6.13 -11.52
CA LYS A 164 -6.98 5.98 -12.92
C LYS A 164 -5.85 5.94 -13.97
N LYS A 165 -4.65 6.38 -13.61
CA LYS A 165 -3.47 6.36 -14.47
C LYS A 165 -2.66 5.06 -14.40
N TYR A 166 -3.01 4.16 -13.47
CA TYR A 166 -2.26 2.93 -13.18
C TYR A 166 -2.13 2.03 -14.42
N LEU A 167 -0.89 1.76 -14.81
CA LEU A 167 -0.56 0.96 -15.99
C LEU A 167 -0.49 -0.54 -15.68
N ARG A 168 -1.65 -1.19 -15.49
CA ARG A 168 -1.74 -2.64 -15.16
C ARG A 168 -1.20 -3.55 -16.27
N THR A 169 -1.47 -3.24 -17.53
CA THR A 169 -0.96 -3.97 -18.70
C THR A 169 -0.13 -3.00 -19.52
N SER A 170 0.78 -3.53 -20.34
CA SER A 170 1.53 -2.65 -21.21
C SER A 170 2.05 -3.36 -22.45
N ASP A 171 1.68 -2.79 -23.59
CA ASP A 171 2.56 -2.59 -24.75
C ASP A 171 3.41 -1.30 -24.60
N VAL A 172 3.02 -0.40 -23.69
CA VAL A 172 3.49 1.00 -23.55
C VAL A 172 4.86 1.18 -22.88
N TRP A 173 5.29 0.28 -21.98
CA TRP A 173 6.54 0.43 -21.22
C TRP A 173 7.78 0.36 -22.12
N LYS A 174 7.68 -0.35 -23.26
CA LYS A 174 8.74 -0.43 -24.28
C LYS A 174 8.83 0.82 -25.15
N GLU A 175 7.71 1.52 -25.36
CA GLU A 175 7.64 2.71 -26.23
C GLU A 175 7.98 4.01 -25.47
N ARG A 176 7.60 4.10 -24.19
CA ARG A 176 7.88 5.27 -23.33
C ARG A 176 9.15 5.11 -22.52
N LEU A 177 10.22 4.59 -23.15
CA LEU A 177 11.58 4.55 -22.60
C LEU A 177 12.23 5.94 -22.42
N VAL A 178 11.43 7.01 -22.41
CA VAL A 178 11.86 8.37 -22.04
C VAL A 178 12.08 8.38 -20.53
N SER A 179 13.19 7.77 -20.12
CA SER A 179 13.80 7.76 -18.80
C SER A 179 12.89 8.36 -17.73
N PRO A 180 11.93 7.58 -17.16
CA PRO A 180 11.19 7.99 -15.96
C PRO A 180 12.15 8.56 -14.89
N TRP A 181 13.40 8.11 -14.96
CA TRP A 181 14.52 8.45 -14.11
C TRP A 181 15.54 9.37 -14.79
N LYS A 182 15.14 10.32 -15.65
CA LYS A 182 16.06 11.31 -16.25
C LYS A 182 16.95 11.93 -15.16
N GLY A 183 18.27 11.91 -15.38
CA GLY A 183 19.26 12.36 -14.40
C GLY A 183 19.71 11.32 -13.37
N SER A 184 19.13 10.11 -13.35
CA SER A 184 19.58 9.02 -12.48
C SER A 184 20.76 8.26 -13.08
N GLY A 185 21.59 7.70 -12.19
CA GLY A 185 22.71 6.85 -12.58
C GLY A 185 22.28 5.58 -13.33
N SER A 186 23.20 5.02 -14.13
CA SER A 186 22.94 3.85 -14.98
C SER A 186 22.49 2.61 -14.19
N SER A 187 22.91 2.46 -12.93
CA SER A 187 22.50 1.38 -12.03
C SER A 187 21.01 1.44 -11.68
N VAL A 188 20.50 2.62 -11.33
CA VAL A 188 19.07 2.85 -11.02
C VAL A 188 18.21 2.54 -12.25
N VAL A 189 18.63 3.04 -13.42
CA VAL A 189 17.93 2.77 -14.69
C VAL A 189 17.90 1.27 -15.00
N ARG A 190 19.02 0.57 -14.82
CA ARG A 190 19.12 -0.88 -15.06
C ARG A 190 18.23 -1.67 -14.10
N PHE A 191 18.23 -1.32 -12.82
CA PHE A 191 17.40 -1.96 -11.80
C PHE A 191 15.92 -1.86 -12.17
N TRP A 192 15.42 -0.65 -12.44
CA TRP A 192 14.00 -0.47 -12.77
C TRP A 192 13.60 -1.12 -14.08
N ARG A 193 14.49 -1.10 -15.09
CA ARG A 193 14.24 -1.81 -16.34
C ARG A 193 14.07 -3.32 -16.12
N ASP A 194 14.95 -3.94 -15.35
CA ASP A 194 14.86 -5.37 -15.01
C ASP A 194 13.57 -5.70 -14.25
N ARG A 195 13.22 -4.89 -13.23
CA ARG A 195 12.00 -5.11 -12.45
C ARG A 195 10.73 -4.96 -13.28
N LEU A 196 10.66 -3.95 -14.15
CA LEU A 196 9.50 -3.74 -15.02
C LEU A 196 9.37 -4.84 -16.07
N GLU A 197 10.46 -5.23 -16.74
CA GLU A 197 10.45 -6.36 -17.69
C GLU A 197 9.91 -7.62 -17.02
N LYS A 198 10.42 -7.98 -15.84
CA LYS A 198 9.95 -9.16 -15.09
C LYS A 198 8.49 -9.05 -14.64
N THR A 199 8.03 -7.87 -14.26
CA THR A 199 6.64 -7.65 -13.82
C THR A 199 5.64 -7.73 -14.98
N TYR A 200 5.98 -7.18 -16.15
CA TYR A 200 5.11 -7.21 -17.32
C TYR A 200 5.17 -8.54 -18.09
N SER A 201 6.29 -9.27 -18.02
CA SER A 201 6.39 -10.65 -18.54
C SER A 201 5.76 -11.71 -17.63
N GLY A 202 5.34 -11.33 -16.42
CA GLY A 202 4.72 -12.24 -15.45
C GLY A 202 5.71 -13.07 -14.62
N LEU A 203 7.01 -12.80 -14.73
CA LEU A 203 8.05 -13.44 -13.90
C LEU A 203 8.03 -12.94 -12.45
N ILE A 204 7.48 -11.75 -12.19
CA ILE A 204 7.20 -11.23 -10.85
C ILE A 204 5.71 -10.93 -10.75
N ASP A 205 5.06 -11.52 -9.76
CA ASP A 205 3.67 -11.26 -9.40
C ASP A 205 3.59 -10.14 -8.35
N THR A 206 3.69 -8.89 -8.78
CA THR A 206 3.49 -7.70 -7.92
C THR A 206 2.81 -6.57 -8.70
N TRP A 207 2.21 -5.64 -7.97
CA TRP A 207 1.55 -4.44 -8.51
C TRP A 207 2.38 -3.16 -8.33
N ASP A 208 3.19 -3.09 -7.28
CA ASP A 208 3.83 -1.86 -6.80
C ASP A 208 4.87 -1.28 -7.79
N PHE A 209 5.64 -2.11 -8.49
CA PHE A 209 6.56 -1.65 -9.53
C PHE A 209 5.85 -0.89 -10.66
N GLN A 210 4.63 -1.30 -11.00
CA GLN A 210 3.83 -0.65 -12.03
C GLN A 210 3.30 0.70 -11.53
N TRP A 211 3.01 0.81 -10.23
CA TRP A 211 2.61 2.08 -9.63
C TRP A 211 3.78 3.07 -9.58
N VAL A 212 4.98 2.61 -9.21
CA VAL A 212 6.20 3.43 -9.29
C VAL A 212 6.41 3.92 -10.73
N TYR A 213 6.31 3.04 -11.73
CA TYR A 213 6.45 3.44 -13.13
C TYR A 213 5.40 4.46 -13.56
N THR A 214 4.14 4.23 -13.19
CA THR A 214 3.01 5.15 -13.45
C THR A 214 3.30 6.53 -12.90
N MET A 215 3.67 6.65 -11.62
CA MET A 215 3.99 7.95 -11.03
C MET A 215 5.14 8.64 -11.74
N ASN A 216 6.15 7.89 -12.19
CA ASN A 216 7.30 8.51 -12.82
C ASN A 216 7.03 9.06 -14.21
N ILE A 217 6.25 8.38 -15.03
CA ILE A 217 5.88 8.90 -16.35
C ILE A 217 4.91 10.08 -16.26
N GLU A 218 4.13 10.14 -15.17
CA GLU A 218 3.20 11.23 -14.88
C GLU A 218 3.86 12.42 -14.16
N ASN A 219 5.17 12.35 -13.87
CA ASN A 219 5.90 13.30 -13.02
C ASN A 219 5.23 13.52 -11.64
N GLY A 220 4.59 12.47 -11.12
CA GLY A 220 3.93 12.45 -9.83
C GLY A 220 4.91 12.38 -8.67
N LEU A 221 4.49 12.95 -7.54
CA LEU A 221 5.20 12.96 -6.28
C LEU A 221 4.39 12.22 -5.19
N ALA A 222 5.12 11.57 -4.31
CA ALA A 222 4.65 11.04 -3.04
C ALA A 222 4.98 12.04 -1.93
N VAL A 223 4.02 12.39 -1.08
CA VAL A 223 4.25 13.09 0.18
C VAL A 223 4.37 12.07 1.31
N ASN A 224 5.36 12.24 2.18
CA ASN A 224 5.68 11.26 3.21
C ASN A 224 5.91 11.94 4.56
N PRO A 225 5.60 11.24 5.67
CA PRO A 225 5.81 11.76 7.02
C PRO A 225 7.31 11.84 7.37
N PRO A 226 7.69 12.65 8.36
CA PRO A 226 9.07 12.74 8.84
C PRO A 226 9.55 11.48 9.58
N VAL A 227 8.64 10.56 9.92
CA VAL A 227 8.93 9.30 10.62
C VAL A 227 8.07 8.18 10.04
N ASN A 228 8.44 6.92 10.28
CA ASN A 228 7.56 5.80 9.93
C ASN A 228 6.29 5.86 10.78
N LEU A 229 5.13 6.01 10.15
CA LEU A 229 3.81 5.88 10.78
C LEU A 229 3.21 4.48 10.56
N VAL A 230 3.90 3.65 9.78
CA VAL A 230 3.52 2.26 9.49
C VAL A 230 4.73 1.35 9.70
N GLU A 231 4.49 0.20 10.32
CA GLU A 231 5.45 -0.90 10.48
C GLU A 231 5.00 -2.09 9.63
N ASN A 232 5.93 -2.71 8.90
CA ASN A 232 5.64 -4.00 8.28
C ASN A 232 5.88 -5.12 9.30
N ILE A 233 4.83 -5.91 9.57
CA ILE A 233 4.84 -7.03 10.52
C ILE A 233 4.79 -8.39 9.82
N GLY A 234 4.98 -8.42 8.50
CA GLY A 234 4.82 -9.56 7.60
C GLY A 234 6.07 -10.41 7.38
N PHE A 235 7.12 -10.19 8.17
CA PHE A 235 8.37 -10.95 8.07
C PHE A 235 8.22 -12.36 8.67
N GLY A 236 8.74 -13.39 7.99
CA GLY A 236 8.74 -14.77 8.48
C GLY A 236 8.26 -15.80 7.45
N GLU A 237 8.09 -17.05 7.86
CA GLU A 237 7.78 -18.21 6.99
C GLU A 237 6.46 -18.10 6.20
N GLN A 238 5.58 -17.18 6.58
CA GLN A 238 4.32 -16.92 5.86
C GLN A 238 4.40 -15.71 4.93
N SER A 239 5.59 -15.13 4.75
CA SER A 239 5.78 -14.05 3.79
C SER A 239 5.62 -14.53 2.35
N SER A 240 5.07 -13.67 1.50
CA SER A 240 5.02 -13.91 0.05
C SER A 240 6.29 -13.44 -0.66
N HIS A 241 7.06 -12.53 -0.04
CA HIS A 241 8.16 -11.82 -0.69
C HIS A 241 9.37 -11.51 0.22
N THR A 242 9.32 -11.86 1.52
CA THR A 242 10.35 -11.53 2.52
C THR A 242 10.73 -12.78 3.31
N ASP A 243 11.35 -13.73 2.62
CA ASP A 243 11.66 -15.08 3.16
C ASP A 243 12.94 -15.15 4.02
N SER A 244 13.60 -14.03 4.32
CA SER A 244 14.80 -14.03 5.17
C SER A 244 14.44 -13.65 6.61
N ALA A 245 14.82 -14.48 7.57
CA ALA A 245 14.73 -14.25 9.02
C ALA A 245 15.58 -13.06 9.54
N ASN A 246 16.15 -12.25 8.63
CA ASN A 246 17.00 -11.09 8.88
C ASN A 246 16.82 -10.05 7.76
N ASP A 247 15.59 -9.80 7.32
CA ASP A 247 15.34 -8.75 6.33
C ASP A 247 15.72 -7.39 6.95
N PRO A 248 16.65 -6.62 6.37
CA PRO A 248 17.10 -5.36 6.95
C PRO A 248 15.98 -4.33 7.10
N ARG A 249 14.82 -4.55 6.48
CA ARG A 249 13.65 -3.69 6.60
C ARG A 249 12.84 -3.94 7.89
N GLU A 250 13.07 -5.04 8.60
CA GLU A 250 12.43 -5.34 9.90
C GLU A 250 12.71 -4.27 10.96
N ARG A 251 13.85 -3.57 10.84
CA ARG A 251 14.24 -2.49 11.75
C ARG A 251 13.36 -1.24 11.66
N PHE A 252 12.54 -1.10 10.61
CA PHE A 252 11.70 0.07 10.42
C PHE A 252 10.41 -0.07 11.23
N LYS A 253 10.49 0.34 12.50
CA LYS A 253 9.37 0.39 13.44
C LYS A 253 8.57 1.67 13.29
N GLN A 254 7.26 1.58 13.50
CA GLN A 254 6.40 2.76 13.53
C GLN A 254 6.70 3.64 14.75
N ARG A 255 6.45 4.94 14.61
CA ARG A 255 6.64 5.98 15.62
C ARG A 255 5.43 6.92 15.60
N SER A 256 5.26 7.67 16.67
CA SER A 256 4.30 8.79 16.69
C SER A 256 4.88 10.01 16.00
N LEU A 257 4.01 10.85 15.46
CA LEU A 257 4.40 12.20 15.06
C LEU A 257 4.91 12.97 16.29
N PRO A 258 5.89 13.88 16.10
CA PRO A 258 6.29 14.81 17.14
C PRO A 258 5.06 15.57 17.65
N LYS A 259 4.93 15.68 18.97
CA LYS A 259 3.93 16.55 19.59
C LYS A 259 4.61 17.90 19.83
N ASP A 260 3.98 18.97 19.35
CA ASP A 260 4.36 20.35 19.67
C ASP A 260 4.25 20.62 21.19
#